data_AF-A0A933MP41-F1
#
_entry.id   AF-A0A933MP41-F1
#
_cell.length_a   1.000
_cell.length_b   1.000
_cell.length_c   1.000
_cell.angle_alpha   90.00
_cell.angle_beta   90.00
_cell.angle_gamma   90.00
#
_symmetry.space_group_name_H-M   'P 1'
#
loop_
_entity.id
_entity.type
_entity.pdbx_description
1 polymer ?
#
loop_
_entity_poly.entity_id
_entity_poly.type
_entity_poly.pdbx_seq_one_letter_code
_entity_poly.pdbx_strand_id
1 'polypeptide(L)' 'MDVLLKKVLYQMFGVREYWIVDPKEKKVDVFVMEGGKYEPKGTFFHQDVVEVGMIQGLKVDLTEVF' A
#
# COMPACT_ATOMS: atom_id res chain seq x y z
N MET A 1 10.82 11.23 7.63
CA MET A 1 9.91 12.39 7.71
C MET A 1 8.89 12.42 6.58
N ASP A 2 9.24 12.07 5.34
CA ASP A 2 8.37 12.20 4.16
C ASP A 2 7.12 11.30 4.17
N VAL A 3 7.29 10.03 4.57
CA VAL A 3 6.23 9.00 4.52
C VAL A 3 5.04 9.31 5.42
N LEU A 4 5.30 9.85 6.62
CA LEU A 4 4.26 10.22 7.59
C LEU A 4 3.43 11.41 7.10
N LEU A 5 4.08 12.40 6.50
CA LEU A 5 3.43 13.62 6.00
C LEU A 5 2.53 13.31 4.80
N LYS A 6 3.02 12.49 3.86
CA LYS A 6 2.22 11.99 2.73
C LYS A 6 1.06 11.11 3.19
N LYS A 7 1.26 10.23 4.17
CA LYS A 7 0.19 9.40 4.72
C LYS A 7 -0.95 10.26 5.29
N VAL A 8 -0.64 11.29 6.08
CA VAL A 8 -1.68 12.21 6.61
C VAL A 8 -2.38 12.96 5.48
N LEU A 9 -1.64 13.44 4.48
CA LEU A 9 -2.20 14.20 3.37
C LEU A 9 -3.13 13.33 2.51
N TYR A 10 -2.69 12.14 2.09
CA TYR A 10 -3.52 11.22 1.31
C TYR A 10 -4.74 10.71 2.09
N GLN A 11 -4.62 10.59 3.42
CA GLN A 11 -5.74 10.27 4.28
C GLN A 11 -6.79 11.39 4.25
N MET A 12 -6.36 12.65 4.36
CA MET A 12 -7.27 13.80 4.30
C MET A 12 -7.95 13.96 2.93
N PHE A 13 -7.27 13.57 1.85
CA PHE A 13 -7.81 13.66 0.49
C PHE A 13 -8.60 12.41 0.05
N GLY A 14 -8.83 11.43 0.93
CA GLY A 14 -9.72 10.31 0.62
C GLY A 14 -9.11 9.23 -0.28
N VAL A 15 -7.78 9.14 -0.36
CA VAL A 15 -7.11 8.11 -1.18
C VAL A 15 -7.36 6.74 -0.54
N ARG A 16 -8.11 5.88 -1.24
CA ARG A 16 -8.64 4.64 -0.64
C ARG A 16 -7.58 3.57 -0.36
N GLU A 17 -6.49 3.54 -1.12
CA GLU A 17 -5.36 2.63 -0.88
C GLU A 17 -4.03 3.37 -1.00
N TYR A 18 -3.11 3.08 -0.09
CA TYR A 18 -1.78 3.68 -0.05
C TYR A 18 -0.72 2.60 0.14
N TRP A 19 0.18 2.50 -0.83
CA TRP A 19 1.19 1.45 -0.92
C TRP A 19 2.56 2.08 -0.73
N ILE A 20 3.33 1.57 0.23
CA ILE A 20 4.68 2.03 0.54
C ILE A 20 5.65 0.94 0.13
N VAL A 21 6.44 1.20 -0.90
CA VAL A 21 7.46 0.29 -1.40
C VAL A 21 8.81 0.64 -0.76
N ASP A 22 9.44 -0.33 -0.12
CA ASP A 22 10.81 -0.27 0.37
C ASP A 22 11.71 -1.17 -0.49
N PRO A 23 12.49 -0.58 -1.43
CA PRO A 23 13.38 -1.34 -2.32
C PRO A 23 14.56 -2.02 -1.61
N LYS A 24 14.97 -1.53 -0.42
CA LYS A 24 16.11 -2.13 0.30
C LYS A 24 15.70 -3.43 0.96
N GLU A 25 14.55 -3.41 1.62
CA GLU A 25 13.98 -4.57 2.30
C GLU A 25 13.11 -5.43 1.36
N LYS A 26 12.95 -5.01 0.09
CA LYS A 26 12.08 -5.67 -0.90
C LYS A 26 10.68 -5.93 -0.36
N LYS A 27 10.13 -4.89 0.28
CA LYS A 27 8.92 -4.97 1.11
C LYS A 27 7.92 -3.92 0.68
N VAL A 28 6.64 -4.27 0.70
CA VAL A 28 5.53 -3.37 0.40
C VAL A 28 4.53 -3.37 1.56
N ASP A 29 4.34 -2.22 2.20
CA ASP A 29 3.32 -2.02 3.22
C ASP A 29 2.07 -1.41 2.56
N VAL A 30 0.91 -2.07 2.70
CA VAL A 30 -0.35 -1.62 2.11
C VAL A 30 -1.29 -1.12 3.20
N PHE A 31 -1.82 0.08 3.00
CA PHE A 31 -2.81 0.71 3.87
C PHE A 31 -4.10 0.94 3.10
N VAL A 32 -5.25 0.66 3.72
CA VAL A 32 -6.58 0.87 3.15
C VAL A 32 -7.32 1.90 4.00
N MET A 33 -8.07 2.78 3.36
CA MET A 33 -8.89 3.76 4.05
C MET A 33 -10.19 3.12 4.52
N GLU A 34 -10.37 2.99 5.83
CA GLU A 34 -11.60 2.52 6.47
C GLU A 34 -12.03 3.55 7.53
N GLY A 35 -13.30 3.96 7.50
CA GLY A 35 -13.84 4.90 8.49
C GLY A 35 -13.11 6.25 8.58
N GLY A 36 -12.46 6.70 7.49
CA GLY A 36 -11.69 7.95 7.45
C GLY A 36 -10.27 7.85 8.00
N LYS A 37 -9.76 6.65 8.26
CA LYS A 37 -8.37 6.41 8.69
C LYS A 37 -7.72 5.31 7.85
N TYR A 38 -6.39 5.35 7.76
CA TYR A 38 -5.63 4.28 7.13
C TYR A 38 -5.37 3.12 8.09
N GLU A 39 -5.98 1.99 7.79
CA GLU A 39 -5.72 0.71 8.45
C GLU A 39 -4.68 -0.09 7.65
N PRO A 40 -3.71 -0.75 8.31
CA PRO A 40 -2.77 -1.62 7.64
C PRO A 40 -3.48 -2.88 7.12
N LYS A 41 -3.47 -3.10 5.80
CA LYS A 41 -4.01 -4.31 5.17
C LYS A 41 -3.05 -5.47 5.28
N GLY A 42 -1.75 -5.18 5.23
CA GLY A 42 -0.69 -6.18 5.32
C GLY A 42 0.66 -5.65 4.86
N THR A 43 1.68 -6.43 5.18
CA THR A 43 3.05 -6.23 4.70
C THR A 43 3.38 -7.42 3.80
N PHE A 44 3.81 -7.13 2.58
CA PHE A 44 4.13 -8.10 1.54
C PHE A 44 5.59 -7.97 1.15
N PHE A 45 6.17 -9.04 0.64
CA PHE A 45 7.56 -9.11 0.23
C PHE A 45 7.65 -9.42 -1.26
N HIS A 46 8.84 -9.28 -1.84
CA HIS A 46 9.09 -9.40 -3.28
C HIS A 46 8.52 -10.66 -3.96
N GLN A 47 8.31 -11.77 -3.24
CA GLN A 47 7.74 -13.00 -3.81
C GLN A 47 6.21 -13.09 -3.72
N ASP A 48 5.56 -12.08 -3.12
CA ASP A 48 4.12 -12.07 -2.92
C ASP A 48 3.38 -11.45 -4.12
N VAL A 49 2.17 -11.94 -4.34
CA VAL A 49 1.21 -11.36 -5.27
C VAL A 49 0.12 -10.69 -4.45
N VAL A 50 -0.03 -9.37 -4.60
CA VAL A 50 -0.98 -8.57 -3.82
C VAL A 50 -2.20 -8.25 -4.65
N GLU A 51 -3.38 -8.63 -4.15
CA GLU A 51 -4.65 -8.24 -4.77
C GLU A 51 -5.08 -6.84 -4.30
N VAL A 52 -5.37 -5.98 -5.28
CA VAL A 52 -5.86 -4.62 -5.06
C VAL A 52 -7.30 -4.71 -4.58
N GLY A 53 -7.57 -4.19 -3.39
CA GLY A 53 -8.91 -4.28 -2.78
C GLY A 53 -9.96 -3.46 -3.52
N MET A 54 -9.56 -2.36 -4.17
CA MET A 54 -10.48 -1.51 -4.94
C MET A 54 -10.83 -2.09 -6.33
N ILE A 55 -9.95 -2.88 -6.94
CA ILE A 55 -10.12 -3.36 -8.31
C ILE A 55 -10.18 -4.88 -8.27
N GLN A 56 -11.40 -5.42 -8.30
CA GLN A 56 -11.61 -6.87 -8.29
C GLN A 56 -10.85 -7.53 -9.45
N GLY A 57 -10.02 -8.51 -9.11
CA GLY A 57 -9.23 -9.26 -10.10
C GLY A 57 -7.89 -8.61 -10.49
N LEU A 58 -7.58 -7.39 -10.02
CA LEU A 58 -6.26 -6.80 -10.24
C LEU A 58 -5.27 -7.34 -9.21
N LYS A 59 -4.29 -8.08 -9.70
CA LYS A 59 -3.19 -8.64 -8.92
C LYS A 59 -1.88 -7.97 -9.33
N VAL A 60 -1.11 -7.54 -8.36
CA VAL A 60 0.22 -6.96 -8.55
C VAL A 60 1.24 -8.01 -8.13
N ASP A 61 2.05 -8.46 -9.08
CA ASP A 61 3.19 -9.32 -8.81
C ASP A 61 4.37 -8.46 -8.34
N LEU A 62 4.77 -8.61 -7.08
CA LEU A 62 5.86 -7.82 -6.51
C LEU A 62 7.23 -8.25 -7.04
N THR A 63 7.33 -9.35 -7.79
CA THR A 63 8.57 -9.71 -8.48
C THR A 63 8.89 -8.77 -9.64
N GLU A 64 7.90 -8.14 -10.25
CA GLU A 64 8.08 -7.17 -11.34
C GLU A 64 8.33 -5.73 -10.85
N VAL A 65 8.14 -5.48 -9.55
CA VAL A 65 8.27 -4.15 -8.93
C VAL A 65 9.72 -3.86 -8.47
N PHE A 66 10.51 -4.91 -8.19
CA PHE A 66 11.89 -4.83 -7.69
C PHE A 66 12.87 -5.55 -8.60
#